data_AF-A0A412FV80-F1
#
_entry.id   AF-A0A412FV80-F1
#
_cell.length_a   1.000
_cell.length_b   1.000
_cell.length_c   1.000
_cell.angle_alpha   90.00
_cell.angle_beta   90.00
_cell.angle_gamma   90.00
#
_symmetry.space_group_name_H-M   'P 1'
#
loop_
_entity.id
_entity.type
_entity.pdbx_description
1 polymer ?
#
loop_
_entity_poly.entity_id
_entity_poly.type
_entity_poly.pdbx_seq_one_letter_code
_entity_poly.pdbx_strand_id
1 'polypeptide(L)'
;MRRKTEIRTTRSSAVSNIIAGIAFILFGLFVPNLLHLDGMGMGFGGPSMNPALFFTAFGLIGGIASILYGVIALKRGGIAEHEIVTETTDEPRWNSASDPAEQLKKLKSLYDDGILSSAEYEMKKKEILSKKW
;
A
#
# COMPACT_ATOMS: atom_id res chain seq x y z
N MET A 1 13.42 14.51 20.37
CA MET A 1 13.62 13.31 19.54
C MET A 1 13.21 13.64 18.10
N ARG A 2 14.12 13.58 17.13
CA ARG A 2 13.77 13.73 15.70
C ARG A 2 13.58 12.33 15.12
N ARG A 3 12.36 11.98 14.71
CA ARG A 3 12.09 10.74 13.99
C ARG A 3 12.39 10.98 12.51
N LYS A 4 13.21 10.12 11.91
CA LYS A 4 13.56 10.17 10.49
C LYS A 4 12.50 9.37 9.74
N THR A 5 11.61 10.06 9.05
CA THR A 5 10.57 9.46 8.22
C THR A 5 11.13 9.26 6.82
N GLU A 6 11.43 8.02 6.43
CA GLU A 6 11.94 7.70 5.08
C GLU A 6 10.78 7.22 4.22
N ILE A 7 10.23 8.14 3.42
CA ILE A 7 9.17 7.82 2.46
C ILE A 7 9.82 7.10 1.28
N ARG A 8 9.60 5.79 1.16
CA ARG A 8 10.08 5.02 0.00
C ARG A 8 9.20 5.37 -1.20
N THR A 9 9.69 6.23 -2.08
CA THR A 9 9.04 6.49 -3.37
C THR A 9 9.23 5.29 -4.27
N THR A 10 8.14 4.76 -4.81
CA THR A 10 8.19 3.62 -5.75
C THR A 10 8.02 4.15 -7.16
N ARG A 11 8.85 3.65 -8.07
CA ARG A 11 8.73 3.94 -9.50
C ARG A 11 7.61 3.13 -10.16
N SER A 12 7.10 2.11 -9.47
CA SER A 12 6.06 1.20 -9.97
C SER A 12 4.79 1.94 -10.39
N SER A 13 4.27 2.82 -9.53
CA SER A 13 3.11 3.67 -9.82
C SER A 13 3.31 4.61 -11.02
N ALA A 14 4.52 5.10 -11.24
CA ALA A 14 4.82 5.96 -12.38
C ALA A 14 4.81 5.17 -13.70
N VAL A 15 5.35 3.95 -13.67
CA VAL A 15 5.36 3.04 -14.83
C VAL A 15 3.95 2.53 -15.15
N SER A 16 3.14 2.22 -14.14
CA SER A 16 1.75 1.78 -14.35
C SER A 16 0.91 2.85 -15.06
N ASN A 17 1.09 4.13 -14.72
CA ASN A 17 0.42 5.24 -15.42
C ASN A 17 0.83 5.32 -16.90
N ILE A 18 2.11 5.12 -17.23
CA ILE A 18 2.55 5.11 -18.64
C ILE A 18 1.89 3.95 -19.40
N ILE A 19 1.87 2.76 -18.81
CA ILE A 19 1.24 1.57 -19.42
C ILE A 19 -0.26 1.78 -19.60
N ALA A 20 -0.94 2.28 -18.56
CA ALA A 20 -2.36 2.58 -18.58
C ALA A 20 -2.69 3.64 -19.65
N GLY A 21 -1.85 4.66 -19.79
CA GLY A 21 -2.02 5.69 -20.82
C GLY A 21 -1.90 5.14 -22.24
N ILE A 22 -0.95 4.25 -22.51
CA ILE A 22 -0.83 3.56 -23.81
C ILE A 22 -2.08 2.70 -24.07
N ALA A 23 -2.53 1.93 -23.06
CA ALA A 23 -3.74 1.12 -23.18
C ALA A 23 -4.99 1.98 -23.43
N PHE A 24 -5.06 3.17 -22.84
CA PHE A 24 -6.15 4.13 -23.06
C PHE A 24 -6.20 4.67 -24.49
N ILE A 25 -5.04 4.96 -25.08
CA ILE A 25 -4.96 5.40 -26.49
C ILE A 25 -5.43 4.27 -27.41
N LEU A 26 -4.94 3.05 -27.17
CA LEU A 26 -5.37 1.88 -27.94
C LEU A 26 -6.88 1.67 -27.79
N PHE A 27 -7.42 1.75 -26.58
CA PHE A 27 -8.85 1.64 -26.32
C PHE A 27 -9.64 2.70 -27.08
N GLY A 28 -9.25 3.98 -26.99
CA GLY A 28 -9.95 5.07 -27.67
C GLY A 28 -9.93 4.96 -29.19
N LEU A 29 -8.87 4.39 -29.78
CA LEU A 29 -8.77 4.17 -31.22
C LEU A 29 -9.51 2.91 -31.68
N PHE A 30 -9.45 1.83 -30.89
CA PHE A 30 -9.94 0.52 -31.32
C PHE A 30 -11.43 0.31 -31.05
N VAL A 31 -11.95 0.82 -29.93
CA VAL A 31 -13.35 0.60 -29.51
C VAL A 31 -14.37 1.20 -30.48
N PRO A 32 -14.20 2.43 -31.01
CA PRO A 32 -15.10 2.97 -32.02
C PRO A 32 -15.24 2.09 -33.26
N ASN A 33 -14.11 1.58 -33.74
CA ASN A 33 -14.04 0.71 -34.91
C ASN A 33 -14.62 -0.68 -34.62
N LEU A 34 -14.32 -1.25 -33.45
CA LEU A 34 -14.83 -2.56 -33.05
C LEU A 34 -16.36 -2.58 -32.88
N LEU A 35 -16.90 -1.52 -32.27
CA LEU A 35 -18.33 -1.40 -31.97
C LEU A 35 -19.12 -0.70 -33.09
N HIS A 36 -18.49 -0.34 -34.21
CA HIS A 36 -19.12 0.34 -35.34
C HIS A 36 -19.91 1.60 -34.92
N LEU A 37 -19.30 2.42 -34.04
CA LEU A 37 -19.95 3.58 -33.42
C LEU A 37 -20.12 4.78 -34.38
N ASP A 38 -19.58 4.71 -35.59
CA ASP A 38 -19.55 5.80 -36.57
C ASP A 38 -20.94 6.31 -36.99
N GLY A 39 -21.96 5.46 -36.96
CA GLY A 39 -23.33 5.79 -37.35
C GLY A 39 -24.30 5.99 -36.18
N MET A 40 -23.84 5.88 -34.94
CA MET A 40 -24.72 5.86 -33.77
C MET A 40 -25.11 7.30 -33.38
N GLY A 41 -26.22 7.78 -33.94
CA GLY A 41 -26.66 9.19 -33.94
C GLY A 41 -27.08 9.80 -32.60
N MET A 42 -26.99 9.07 -31.49
CA MET A 42 -27.16 9.58 -30.13
C MET A 42 -26.40 8.68 -29.16
N GLY A 43 -25.28 9.17 -28.58
CA GLY A 43 -24.48 8.37 -27.66
C GLY A 43 -23.55 9.19 -26.75
N PHE A 44 -23.67 8.92 -25.44
CA PHE A 44 -22.76 9.20 -24.30
C PHE A 44 -21.85 10.44 -24.40
N GLY A 45 -22.30 11.59 -23.87
CA GLY A 45 -21.53 12.84 -23.82
C GLY A 45 -22.35 14.11 -24.00
N GLY A 46 -23.62 13.98 -24.42
CA GLY A 46 -24.55 15.08 -24.62
C GLY A 46 -25.27 14.98 -25.97
N PRO A 47 -26.22 15.90 -26.28
CA PRO A 47 -27.15 15.77 -27.40
C PRO A 47 -26.56 15.85 -28.82
N SER A 48 -25.25 16.05 -28.99
CA SER A 48 -24.67 16.45 -30.29
C SER A 48 -23.32 15.80 -30.67
N MET A 49 -22.73 14.95 -29.82
CA MET A 49 -21.39 14.42 -30.08
C MET A 49 -21.45 12.99 -30.62
N ASN A 50 -20.75 12.74 -31.73
CA ASN A 50 -20.58 11.38 -32.28
C ASN A 50 -19.79 10.52 -31.26
N PRO A 51 -20.32 9.36 -30.84
CA PRO A 51 -19.67 8.51 -29.84
C PRO A 51 -18.29 8.03 -30.28
N ALA A 52 -18.04 7.81 -31.58
CA ALA A 52 -16.73 7.46 -32.09
C ALA A 52 -15.69 8.57 -31.82
N LEU A 53 -16.07 9.83 -32.04
CA LEU A 53 -15.24 10.99 -31.72
C LEU A 53 -15.01 11.12 -30.21
N PHE A 54 -16.02 10.80 -29.39
CA PHE A 54 -15.90 10.86 -27.94
C PHE A 54 -14.83 9.90 -27.43
N PHE A 55 -14.93 8.61 -27.76
CA PHE A 55 -13.96 7.61 -27.32
C PHE A 55 -12.56 7.88 -27.87
N THR A 56 -12.45 8.32 -29.13
CA THR A 56 -11.17 8.69 -29.73
C THR A 56 -10.52 9.86 -29.00
N ALA A 57 -11.26 10.95 -28.79
CA ALA A 57 -10.76 12.13 -28.08
C ALA A 57 -10.44 11.82 -26.61
N PHE A 58 -11.30 11.07 -25.93
CA PHE A 58 -11.10 10.68 -24.53
C PHE A 58 -9.87 9.78 -24.35
N GLY A 59 -9.69 8.80 -25.23
CA GLY A 59 -8.52 7.92 -25.22
C GLY A 59 -7.22 8.66 -25.49
N LEU A 60 -7.22 9.58 -26.47
CA LEU A 60 -6.04 10.41 -26.77
C LEU A 60 -5.72 11.39 -25.65
N ILE A 61 -6.69 12.18 -25.19
CA ILE A 61 -6.47 13.19 -24.14
C ILE A 61 -6.09 12.50 -22.82
N GLY A 62 -6.88 11.52 -22.39
CA GLY A 62 -6.64 10.78 -21.16
C GLY A 62 -5.33 9.99 -21.20
N GLY A 63 -5.05 9.34 -22.34
CA GLY A 63 -3.82 8.58 -22.53
C GLY A 63 -2.57 9.46 -22.53
N ILE A 64 -2.58 10.59 -23.25
CA ILE A 64 -1.47 11.55 -23.25
C ILE A 64 -1.26 12.14 -21.87
N ALA A 65 -2.34 12.54 -21.18
CA ALA A 65 -2.25 13.08 -19.82
C ALA A 65 -1.66 12.05 -18.84
N SER A 66 -2.08 10.79 -18.93
CA SER A 66 -1.57 9.71 -18.09
C SER A 66 -0.08 9.42 -18.36
N ILE A 67 0.34 9.39 -19.62
CA ILE A 67 1.75 9.22 -20.00
C ILE A 67 2.60 10.39 -19.49
N LEU A 68 2.16 11.64 -19.71
CA LEU A 68 2.87 12.83 -19.24
C LEU A 68 3.02 12.83 -17.71
N TYR A 69 1.95 12.51 -17.00
CA TYR A 69 1.97 12.39 -15.55
C TYR A 69 2.95 11.30 -15.10
N GLY A 70 2.89 10.12 -15.71
CA GLY A 70 3.81 9.02 -15.41
C GLY A 70 5.27 9.36 -15.68
N VAL A 71 5.58 10.03 -16.81
CA VAL A 71 6.94 10.48 -17.15
C VAL A 71 7.45 11.53 -16.17
N ILE A 72 6.62 12.51 -15.80
CA ILE A 72 6.99 13.54 -14.81
C ILE A 72 7.21 12.90 -13.43
N ALA A 73 6.35 11.98 -13.02
CA ALA A 73 6.49 11.24 -11.77
C ALA A 73 7.77 10.40 -11.76
N LEU A 74 8.11 9.74 -12.87
CA LEU A 74 9.33 8.95 -13.00
C LEU A 74 10.59 9.82 -12.88
N LYS A 75 10.59 11.00 -13.54
CA LYS A 75 11.69 11.98 -13.45
C LYS A 75 11.87 12.52 -12.02
N ARG A 76 10.80 12.61 -11.23
CA ARG A 76 10.82 13.09 -9.83
C ARG A 76 11.16 12.01 -8.79
N GLY A 77 11.50 10.79 -9.23
CA GLY A 77 11.91 9.71 -8.33
C GLY A 77 10.79 8.75 -7.92
N GLY A 78 9.62 8.82 -8.56
CA GLY A 78 8.47 7.94 -8.32
C GLY A 78 7.29 8.66 -7.67
N ILE A 79 6.23 7.91 -7.39
CA ILE A 79 5.04 8.38 -6.65
C ILE A 79 5.17 7.84 -5.23
N ALA A 80 4.80 8.64 -4.22
CA ALA A 80 4.70 8.16 -2.85
C ALA A 80 3.49 7.23 -2.74
N GLU A 81 3.72 5.92 -2.82
CA GLU A 81 2.67 4.90 -2.99
C GLU A 81 2.25 4.27 -1.64
N HIS A 82 2.96 4.56 -0.55
CA HIS A 82 2.57 4.15 0.81
C HIS A 82 2.73 5.31 1.80
N GLU A 83 1.60 5.75 2.34
CA GLU A 83 1.56 6.30 3.69
C GLU A 83 2.10 5.20 4.62
N ILE A 84 3.01 5.58 5.49
CA ILE A 84 3.61 4.68 6.45
C ILE A 84 2.49 4.22 7.38
N VAL A 85 1.94 3.03 7.11
CA VAL A 85 1.33 2.24 8.17
C VAL A 85 2.49 1.95 9.12
N THR A 86 2.62 2.76 10.16
CA THR A 86 3.25 2.31 11.40
C THR A 86 2.39 1.15 11.89
N GLU A 87 2.57 -0.03 11.31
CA GLU A 87 2.46 -1.24 12.10
C GLU A 87 3.55 -1.07 13.15
N THR A 88 3.13 -0.57 14.31
CA THR A 88 3.75 -0.91 15.59
C THR A 88 3.72 -2.43 15.67
N THR A 89 4.64 -3.06 14.97
CA THR A 89 5.11 -4.39 15.32
C THR A 89 5.98 -4.19 16.56
N ASP A 90 5.33 -3.81 17.66
CA ASP A 90 5.77 -4.14 19.00
C ASP A 90 5.58 -5.65 19.14
N GLU A 91 6.30 -6.43 18.32
CA GLU A 91 6.66 -7.78 18.69
C GLU A 91 7.52 -7.60 19.93
N PRO A 92 7.09 -8.05 21.12
CA PRO A 92 7.97 -8.08 22.27
C PRO A 92 9.07 -9.06 21.89
N ARG A 93 10.18 -8.55 21.33
CA ARG A 93 11.43 -9.28 21.23
C ARG A 93 11.74 -9.70 22.65
N TRP A 94 11.45 -10.97 22.95
CA TRP A 94 11.99 -11.68 24.09
C TRP A 94 13.49 -11.77 23.87
N ASN A 95 14.16 -10.63 24.06
CA ASN A 95 15.60 -10.55 24.14
C ASN A 95 15.98 -11.46 25.30
N SER A 96 16.52 -12.63 24.97
CA SER A 96 17.07 -13.61 25.91
C SER A 96 18.36 -13.10 26.59
N ALA A 97 18.49 -11.78 26.71
CA ALA A 97 19.63 -11.04 27.25
C ALA A 97 19.22 -10.03 28.35
N SER A 98 17.93 -9.97 28.74
CA SER A 98 17.55 -9.27 29.98
C SER A 98 17.83 -10.18 31.18
N ASP A 99 18.48 -9.62 32.20
CA ASP A 99 18.78 -10.25 33.48
C ASP A 99 17.53 -10.99 34.02
N PRO A 100 17.62 -12.27 34.44
CA PRO A 100 16.46 -13.06 34.91
C PRO A 100 15.62 -12.37 36.00
N ALA A 101 16.22 -11.43 36.74
CA ALA A 101 15.53 -10.60 37.72
C ALA A 101 14.47 -9.67 37.10
N GLU A 102 14.72 -9.10 35.91
CA GLU A 102 13.77 -8.24 35.22
C GLU A 102 12.61 -9.04 34.62
N GLN A 103 12.90 -10.25 34.14
CA GLN A 103 11.88 -11.16 33.63
C GLN A 103 10.92 -11.62 34.73
N LEU A 104 11.44 -11.89 35.93
CA LEU A 104 10.62 -12.21 37.10
C LEU A 104 9.76 -11.02 37.54
N LYS A 105 10.28 -9.79 37.46
CA LYS A 105 9.52 -8.58 37.80
C LYS A 105 8.34 -8.38 36.84
N LYS A 106 8.55 -8.58 35.53
CA LYS A 106 7.49 -8.51 34.52
C LYS A 106 6.50 -9.67 34.65
N LEU A 107 6.97 -10.88 34.96
CA LEU A 107 6.09 -12.02 35.19
C LEU A 107 5.19 -11.78 36.41
N LYS A 108 5.72 -11.17 37.48
CA LYS A 108 4.95 -10.81 38.67
C LYS A 108 3.90 -9.74 38.38
N SER A 109 4.22 -8.70 37.59
CA SER A 109 3.22 -7.69 37.22
C SER A 109 2.08 -8.29 36.40
N LEU A 110 2.37 -9.23 35.49
CA LEU A 110 1.34 -9.89 34.68
C LEU A 110 0.44 -10.84 35.50
N TYR A 111 0.94 -11.39 36.60
CA TYR A 111 0.13 -12.14 37.57
C TYR A 111 -0.75 -11.21 38.41
N ASP A 112 -0.19 -10.09 38.89
CA ASP A 112 -0.92 -9.09 39.67
C ASP A 112 -2.02 -8.41 38.83
N ASP A 113 -1.82 -8.28 37.51
CA ASP A 113 -2.80 -7.80 36.54
C ASP A 113 -3.89 -8.85 36.20
N GLY A 114 -3.82 -10.05 36.78
CA GLY A 114 -4.80 -11.13 36.60
C GLY A 114 -4.76 -11.81 35.22
N ILE A 115 -3.73 -11.53 34.41
CA ILE A 115 -3.57 -12.05 33.05
C ILE A 115 -3.05 -13.48 33.07
N LEU A 116 -2.25 -13.86 34.09
CA LEU A 116 -1.79 -15.23 34.29
C LEU A 116 -2.49 -15.89 35.48
N SER A 117 -2.85 -17.16 35.31
CA SER A 117 -3.29 -18.01 36.41
C SER A 117 -2.11 -18.37 37.33
N SER A 118 -2.37 -18.63 38.61
CA SER A 118 -1.34 -18.96 39.62
C SER A 118 -0.50 -20.19 39.22
N ALA A 119 -1.09 -21.13 38.48
CA ALA A 119 -0.40 -22.30 37.96
C ALA A 119 0.62 -21.95 36.85
N GLU A 120 0.28 -21.02 35.96
CA GLU A 120 1.13 -20.61 34.83
C GLU A 120 2.29 -19.73 35.30
N TYR A 121 2.03 -18.89 36.30
CA TYR A 121 3.05 -18.09 36.96
C TYR A 121 4.14 -18.97 37.61
N GLU A 122 3.76 -19.98 38.39
CA GLU A 122 4.71 -20.88 39.05
C GLU A 122 5.52 -21.73 38.05
N MET A 123 4.90 -22.16 36.95
CA MET A 123 5.61 -22.90 35.89
C MET A 123 6.66 -22.03 35.19
N LYS A 124 6.28 -20.80 34.78
CA LYS A 124 7.19 -19.86 34.11
C LYS A 124 8.30 -19.37 35.03
N LYS A 125 8.00 -19.17 36.33
CA LYS A 125 8.99 -18.81 37.35
C LYS A 125 10.05 -19.89 37.54
N LYS A 126 9.64 -21.17 37.58
CA LYS A 126 10.58 -22.30 37.68
C LYS A 126 11.46 -22.42 36.43
N GLU A 127 10.90 -22.21 35.25
CA GLU A 127 11.63 -22.21 33.98
C GLU A 127 12.74 -21.12 33.97
N ILE A 128 12.40 -19.89 34.38
CA ILE A 128 13.34 -18.77 34.44
C ILE A 128 14.44 -19.00 35.49
N LEU A 129 14.10 -19.57 36.65
CA LEU A 129 15.08 -19.91 37.69
C LEU A 129 15.99 -21.07 37.29
N SER A 130 15.47 -22.07 36.55
CA SER A 130 16.26 -23.21 36.06
C SER A 130 17.28 -22.83 34.99
N LYS A 131 17.08 -21.72 34.27
CA LYS A 131 18.06 -21.17 33.31
C LYS A 131 19.27 -20.51 33.97
N LYS A 132 19.23 -20.25 35.28
CA LYS A 132 20.30 -19.58 36.04
C LYS A 132 21.31 -20.57 36.64
N TRP A 133 21.03 -21.88 36.59
CA TRP A 133 21.89 -22.97 37.05
C TRP A 133 22.11 -23.97 35.92
#